data_AF-A0A846ATG7-F1
#
_entry.id   AF-A0A846ATG7-F1
#
_cell.length_a   1.000
_cell.length_b   1.000
_cell.length_c   1.000
_cell.angle_alpha   90.00
_cell.angle_beta   90.00
_cell.angle_gamma   90.00
#
_symmetry.space_group_name_H-M   'P 1'
#
loop_
_entity.id
_entity.type
_entity.pdbx_description
1 polymer ?
#
loop_
_entity_poly.entity_id
_entity_poly.type
_entity_poly.pdbx_seq_one_letter_code
_entity_poly.pdbx_strand_id
1 'polypeptide(L)'
;MLFAAEVEIAADNRPGFISVTSDLSAATITVAATLPVTTTLNANGQVVVTASDYIQPLGAASEFDSGGGELSSIHKSAALFEIAQKVHAQEQALPADTQPNNLTVAIDLEAGTAQIDATFPITSAIGANSTIVLSVVDYL
;
A
#
# COMPACT_ATOMS: atom_id res chain seq x y z
N MET A 1 -22.51 -27.00 -32.86
CA MET A 1 -22.41 -25.65 -32.27
C MET A 1 -21.89 -25.83 -30.86
N LEU A 2 -20.65 -25.44 -30.61
CA LEU A 2 -20.01 -25.53 -29.30
C LEU A 2 -20.27 -24.20 -28.59
N PHE A 3 -21.15 -24.19 -27.59
CA PHE A 3 -21.36 -23.00 -26.76
C PHE A 3 -20.16 -22.87 -25.83
N ALA A 4 -19.45 -21.74 -25.89
CA ALA A 4 -18.44 -21.39 -24.91
C ALA A 4 -19.15 -21.22 -23.56
N ALA A 5 -18.70 -21.93 -22.53
CA ALA A 5 -19.15 -21.70 -21.17
C ALA A 5 -18.71 -20.29 -20.77
N GLU A 6 -19.66 -19.39 -20.54
CA GLU A 6 -19.40 -18.13 -19.86
C GLU A 6 -18.95 -18.46 -18.44
N VAL A 7 -17.68 -18.20 -18.15
CA VAL A 7 -17.16 -18.26 -16.79
C VAL A 7 -17.56 -16.96 -16.11
N GLU A 8 -18.57 -17.04 -15.25
CA GLU A 8 -18.90 -15.96 -14.32
C GLU A 8 -17.70 -15.76 -13.38
N ILE A 9 -17.01 -14.62 -13.52
CA ILE A 9 -16.01 -14.20 -12.55
C ILE A 9 -16.79 -13.71 -11.32
N ALA A 10 -16.90 -14.56 -10.31
CA ALA A 10 -17.54 -14.20 -9.05
C ALA A 10 -16.86 -12.95 -8.47
N ALA A 11 -17.65 -11.98 -8.03
CA ALA A 11 -17.14 -10.83 -7.30
C ALA A 11 -16.41 -11.30 -6.03
N ASP A 12 -15.14 -10.91 -5.89
CA ASP A 12 -14.35 -11.21 -4.69
C ASP A 12 -14.82 -10.31 -3.54
N ASN A 13 -15.72 -10.84 -2.71
CA ASN A 13 -16.30 -10.13 -1.57
C ASN A 13 -15.47 -10.28 -0.28
N ARG A 14 -14.24 -10.80 -0.37
CA ARG A 14 -13.37 -10.85 0.80
C ARG A 14 -13.01 -9.40 1.18
N PRO A 15 -13.12 -9.00 2.46
CA PRO A 15 -12.73 -7.67 2.88
C PRO A 15 -11.24 -7.46 2.60
N GLY A 16 -10.96 -6.69 1.55
CA GLY A 16 -9.63 -6.20 1.24
C GLY A 16 -9.39 -4.93 2.03
N PHE A 17 -8.41 -4.95 2.93
CA PHE A 17 -7.91 -3.73 3.59
C PHE A 17 -7.09 -2.85 2.65
N ILE A 18 -6.91 -3.26 1.39
CA ILE A 18 -6.15 -2.56 0.36
C ILE A 18 -6.93 -2.65 -0.95
N SER A 19 -7.05 -1.52 -1.63
CA SER A 19 -7.58 -1.39 -2.98
C SER A 19 -6.53 -0.72 -3.86
N VAL A 20 -6.39 -1.22 -5.09
CA VAL A 20 -5.48 -0.67 -6.09
C VAL A 20 -6.26 -0.44 -7.37
N THR A 21 -6.29 0.80 -7.82
CA THR A 21 -7.01 1.21 -9.03
C THR A 21 -6.04 1.90 -9.97
N SER A 22 -5.95 1.45 -11.22
CA SER A 22 -5.18 2.13 -12.26
C SER A 22 -6.10 2.92 -13.19
N ASP A 23 -5.71 4.15 -13.50
CA ASP A 23 -6.32 4.96 -14.54
C ASP A 23 -5.27 5.22 -15.63
N LEU A 24 -5.43 4.51 -16.75
CA LEU A 24 -4.53 4.63 -17.89
C LEU A 24 -4.74 5.93 -18.68
N SER A 25 -5.92 6.56 -18.54
CA SER A 25 -6.22 7.83 -19.21
C SER A 25 -5.57 8.99 -18.45
N ALA A 26 -5.59 8.93 -17.12
CA ALA A 26 -4.91 9.88 -16.25
C ALA A 26 -3.41 9.55 -16.05
N ALA A 27 -2.96 8.37 -16.49
CA ALA A 27 -1.61 7.84 -16.25
C ALA A 27 -1.25 7.81 -14.75
N THR A 28 -2.20 7.35 -13.92
CA THR A 28 -2.02 7.25 -12.46
C THR A 28 -2.42 5.89 -11.92
N ILE A 29 -1.85 5.52 -10.77
CA ILE A 29 -2.32 4.41 -9.93
C ILE A 29 -2.64 4.93 -8.54
N THR A 30 -3.84 4.61 -8.05
CA THR A 30 -4.28 4.93 -6.70
C THR A 30 -4.23 3.68 -5.84
N VAL A 31 -3.62 3.78 -4.68
CA VAL A 31 -3.58 2.75 -3.65
C VAL A 31 -4.24 3.33 -2.40
N ALA A 32 -5.35 2.73 -1.98
CA ALA A 32 -6.01 3.09 -0.73
C ALA A 32 -6.00 1.89 0.21
N ALA A 33 -5.53 2.07 1.44
CA ALA A 33 -5.46 1.01 2.44
C ALA A 33 -5.95 1.47 3.82
N THR A 34 -6.77 0.64 4.45
CA THR A 34 -7.21 0.79 5.85
C THR A 34 -6.56 -0.31 6.67
N LEU A 35 -5.44 -0.05 7.33
CA LEU A 35 -4.73 -1.08 8.09
C LEU A 35 -5.12 -1.02 9.57
N PRO A 36 -5.40 -2.15 10.24
CA PRO A 36 -5.52 -2.16 11.69
C PRO A 36 -4.16 -1.84 12.32
N VAL A 37 -4.12 -0.98 13.34
CA VAL A 37 -2.89 -0.58 14.02
C VAL A 37 -2.95 -0.85 15.52
N THR A 38 -1.78 -1.06 16.10
CA THR A 38 -1.58 -1.13 17.55
C THR A 38 -0.58 -0.06 17.95
N THR A 39 -0.73 0.43 19.18
CA THR A 39 0.20 1.40 19.76
C THR A 39 0.95 0.78 20.92
N THR A 40 2.26 0.98 20.94
CA THR A 40 3.12 0.61 22.05
C THR A 40 3.88 1.84 22.54
N LEU A 41 4.32 1.82 23.80
CA LEU A 41 5.25 2.81 24.32
C LEU A 41 6.65 2.25 24.20
N ASN A 42 7.55 2.98 23.55
CA ASN A 42 8.95 2.62 23.55
C ASN A 42 9.62 2.95 24.90
N ALA A 43 10.87 2.51 25.07
CA ALA A 43 11.63 2.74 26.30
C ALA A 43 11.86 4.23 26.65
N ASN A 44 11.67 5.13 25.68
CA ASN A 44 11.77 6.57 25.85
C ASN A 44 10.40 7.24 26.12
N GLY A 45 9.34 6.45 26.27
CA GLY A 45 7.97 6.94 26.50
C GLY A 45 7.30 7.51 25.25
N GLN A 46 7.83 7.25 24.05
CA GLN A 46 7.21 7.68 22.80
C GLN A 46 6.20 6.64 22.33
N VAL A 47 5.06 7.13 21.81
CA VAL A 47 4.05 6.27 21.19
C VAL A 47 4.57 5.81 19.84
N VAL A 48 4.67 4.48 19.67
CA VAL A 48 5.01 3.82 18.42
C VAL A 48 3.75 3.16 17.89
N VAL A 49 3.32 3.58 16.70
CA VAL A 49 2.20 2.99 15.98
C VAL A 49 2.75 1.97 15.00
N THR A 50 2.22 0.75 15.02
CA THR A 50 2.59 -0.32 14.07
C THR A 50 1.34 -0.94 13.48
N ALA A 51 1.34 -1.26 12.18
CA ALA A 51 0.24 -2.02 11.60
C ALA A 51 0.27 -3.45 12.12
N SER A 52 -0.91 -3.96 12.46
CA SER A 52 -1.12 -5.33 12.92
C SER A 52 -1.06 -6.31 11.76
N ASP A 53 -0.63 -7.54 12.06
CA ASP A 53 -0.73 -8.64 11.10
C ASP A 53 -2.16 -9.16 11.04
N TYR A 54 -2.90 -8.70 10.03
CA TYR A 54 -4.25 -9.19 9.74
C TYR A 54 -4.24 -10.34 8.73
N ILE A 55 -3.10 -10.66 8.11
CA ILE A 55 -2.99 -11.65 7.03
C ILE A 55 -2.83 -13.06 7.61
N GLN A 56 -2.01 -13.21 8.65
CA GLN A 56 -1.77 -14.52 9.29
C GLN A 56 -3.06 -15.14 9.87
N PRO A 57 -3.97 -14.40 10.54
CA PRO A 57 -5.27 -14.94 10.98
C PRO A 57 -6.17 -15.42 9.83
N LEU A 58 -5.96 -14.94 8.61
CA LEU A 58 -6.68 -15.38 7.41
C LEU A 58 -6.07 -16.64 6.78
N GLY A 59 -5.01 -17.21 7.37
CA GLY A 59 -4.36 -18.43 6.91
C GLY A 59 -3.35 -18.24 5.77
N ALA A 60 -2.92 -17.00 5.52
CA ALA A 60 -1.93 -16.67 4.49
C ALA A 60 -0.57 -16.28 5.10
N ALA A 61 0.50 -16.51 4.34
CA ALA A 61 1.86 -16.13 4.75
C ALA A 61 1.98 -14.59 4.85
N SER A 62 2.26 -14.11 6.05
CA SER A 62 2.37 -12.69 6.38
C SER A 62 3.82 -12.22 6.52
N GLU A 63 4.78 -13.14 6.52
CA GLU A 63 6.19 -12.84 6.77
C GLU A 63 6.75 -11.90 5.70
N PHE A 64 7.55 -10.95 6.15
CA PHE A 64 8.30 -10.03 5.33
C PHE A 64 9.78 -10.13 5.69
N ASP A 65 10.60 -10.49 4.70
CA ASP A 65 12.05 -10.46 4.84
C ASP A 65 12.56 -9.12 4.28
N SER A 66 13.08 -8.26 5.15
CA SER A 66 13.64 -6.97 4.75
C SER A 66 15.04 -7.09 4.16
N GLY A 67 15.68 -8.26 4.20
CA GLY A 67 16.99 -8.51 3.61
C GLY A 67 18.12 -7.63 4.16
N GLY A 68 17.93 -7.05 5.36
CA GLY A 68 18.85 -6.07 5.96
C GLY A 68 18.69 -4.63 5.43
N GLY A 69 17.59 -4.33 4.74
CA GLY A 69 17.24 -3.00 4.27
C GLY A 69 16.80 -2.04 5.37
N GLU A 70 16.23 -0.91 4.97
CA GLU A 70 15.83 0.17 5.90
C GLU A 70 14.54 -0.11 6.67
N LEU A 71 13.88 -1.23 6.38
CA LEU A 71 12.63 -1.65 7.01
C LEU A 71 12.91 -2.61 8.16
N SER A 72 12.28 -2.32 9.28
CA SER A 72 12.36 -3.11 10.52
C SER A 72 11.20 -4.09 10.67
N SER A 73 10.14 -3.93 9.88
CA SER A 73 8.96 -4.77 9.88
C SER A 73 9.26 -6.22 9.50
N ILE A 74 8.64 -7.17 10.20
CA ILE A 74 8.71 -8.61 9.92
C ILE A 74 7.42 -9.17 9.30
N HIS A 75 6.38 -8.33 9.17
CA HIS A 75 5.10 -8.65 8.55
C HIS A 75 4.81 -7.72 7.38
N LYS A 76 4.15 -8.23 6.33
CA LYS A 76 3.85 -7.47 5.10
C LYS A 76 2.99 -6.22 5.34
N SER A 77 1.98 -6.32 6.21
CA SER A 77 1.12 -5.18 6.56
C SER A 77 1.89 -4.09 7.32
N ALA A 78 2.77 -4.49 8.24
CA ALA A 78 3.68 -3.58 8.94
C ALA A 78 4.68 -2.93 7.97
N ALA A 79 5.23 -3.69 7.03
CA ALA A 79 6.17 -3.18 6.03
C ALA A 79 5.51 -2.14 5.11
N LEU A 80 4.27 -2.39 4.66
CA LEU A 80 3.50 -1.42 3.88
C LEU A 80 3.31 -0.11 4.64
N PHE A 81 2.92 -0.19 5.91
CA PHE A 81 2.72 0.99 6.75
C PHE A 81 4.03 1.75 6.99
N GLU A 82 5.13 1.04 7.26
CA GLU A 82 6.46 1.63 7.48
C GLU A 82 6.99 2.34 6.22
N ILE A 83 6.82 1.73 5.04
CA ILE A 83 7.18 2.36 3.76
C ILE A 83 6.33 3.62 3.55
N ALA A 84 5.02 3.56 3.76
CA ALA A 84 4.13 4.70 3.58
C ALA A 84 4.54 5.88 4.49
N GLN A 85 4.85 5.61 5.76
CA GLN A 85 5.35 6.63 6.68
C GLN A 85 6.69 7.23 6.23
N LYS A 86 7.63 6.41 5.76
CA LYS A 86 8.94 6.88 5.27
C LYS A 86 8.80 7.74 4.02
N VAL A 87 8.00 7.32 3.04
CA VAL A 87 7.72 8.08 1.82
C VAL A 87 7.01 9.40 2.18
N HIS A 88 5.98 9.37 3.03
CA HIS A 88 5.32 10.59 3.50
C HIS A 88 6.31 11.56 4.15
N ALA A 89 7.20 11.06 5.02
CA ALA A 89 8.21 11.89 5.66
C ALA A 89 9.20 12.49 4.66
N GLN A 90 9.53 11.78 3.58
CA GLN A 90 10.38 12.29 2.50
C GLN A 90 9.67 13.35 1.66
N GLU A 91 8.40 13.15 1.31
CA GLU A 91 7.56 14.18 0.67
C GLU A 91 7.54 15.45 1.55
N GLN A 92 7.36 15.26 2.86
CA GLN A 92 7.32 16.36 3.83
C GLN A 92 8.65 17.07 4.06
N ALA A 93 9.78 16.46 3.68
CA ALA A 93 11.10 17.07 3.79
C ALA A 93 11.45 18.00 2.62
N LEU A 94 10.70 17.93 1.51
CA LEU A 94 10.90 18.81 0.35
C LEU A 94 10.37 20.23 0.62
N PRO A 95 10.91 21.26 -0.05
CA PRO A 95 10.39 22.62 0.03
C PRO A 95 8.90 22.67 -0.34
N ALA A 96 8.11 23.50 0.36
CA ALA A 96 6.65 23.58 0.17
C ALA A 96 6.23 23.87 -1.28
N ASP A 97 7.03 24.61 -2.04
CA ASP A 97 6.75 24.95 -3.44
C ASP A 97 6.94 23.78 -4.41
N THR A 98 7.65 22.74 -3.99
CA THR A 98 7.98 21.54 -4.81
C THR A 98 7.52 20.25 -4.16
N GLN A 99 6.83 20.33 -3.02
CA GLN A 99 6.38 19.18 -2.25
C GLN A 99 5.27 18.45 -3.02
N PRO A 100 5.51 17.20 -3.47
CA PRO A 100 4.43 16.35 -3.91
C PRO A 100 3.59 15.95 -2.69
N ASN A 101 2.28 15.85 -2.87
CA ASN A 101 1.37 15.35 -1.84
C ASN A 101 0.65 14.12 -2.38
N ASN A 102 1.47 13.20 -2.89
CA ASN A 102 1.01 12.00 -3.59
C ASN A 102 0.70 10.88 -2.59
N LEU A 103 1.15 10.97 -1.35
CA LEU A 103 0.86 10.00 -0.31
C LEU A 103 0.46 10.68 1.00
N THR A 104 -0.72 10.33 1.50
CA THR A 104 -1.23 10.75 2.81
C THR A 104 -1.34 9.54 3.73
N VAL A 105 -0.89 9.70 4.99
CA VAL A 105 -1.10 8.72 6.06
C VAL A 105 -1.88 9.39 7.19
N ALA A 106 -3.08 8.90 7.48
CA ALA A 106 -3.89 9.35 8.59
C ALA A 106 -4.08 8.22 9.61
N ILE A 107 -3.79 8.48 10.88
CA ILE A 107 -3.88 7.48 11.95
C ILE A 107 -5.05 7.86 12.86
N ASP A 108 -6.00 6.94 13.01
CA ASP A 108 -7.09 7.03 13.96
C ASP A 108 -6.87 6.00 15.08
N LEU A 109 -6.42 6.51 16.24
CA LEU A 109 -6.14 5.68 17.41
C LEU A 109 -7.41 5.26 18.16
N GLU A 110 -8.52 5.98 17.98
CA GLU A 110 -9.80 5.61 18.59
C GLU A 110 -10.44 4.45 17.83
N ALA A 111 -10.38 4.50 16.48
CA ALA A 111 -10.79 3.40 15.63
C ALA A 111 -9.76 2.26 15.56
N GLY A 112 -8.51 2.49 15.98
CA GLY A 112 -7.42 1.53 15.88
C GLY A 112 -7.03 1.23 14.42
N THR A 113 -7.09 2.23 13.55
CA THR A 113 -6.80 2.08 12.11
C THR A 113 -5.84 3.15 11.59
N ALA A 114 -5.12 2.83 10.52
CA ALA A 114 -4.40 3.80 9.72
C ALA A 114 -4.91 3.75 8.27
N GLN A 115 -5.25 4.92 7.75
CA GLN A 115 -5.59 5.14 6.36
C GLN A 115 -4.33 5.57 5.61
N ILE A 116 -4.07 4.89 4.49
CA ILE A 116 -3.03 5.25 3.54
C ILE A 116 -3.75 5.51 2.22
N ASP A 117 -3.65 6.74 1.72
CA ASP A 117 -4.15 7.12 0.41
C ASP A 117 -2.98 7.63 -0.42
N ALA A 118 -2.65 6.90 -1.47
CA ALA A 118 -1.53 7.24 -2.36
C ALA A 118 -1.96 7.26 -3.82
N THR A 119 -1.48 8.24 -4.58
CA THR A 119 -1.69 8.34 -6.03
C THR A 119 -0.35 8.60 -6.70
N PHE A 120 0.13 7.64 -7.48
CA PHE A 120 1.42 7.72 -8.14
C PHE A 120 1.26 7.85 -9.66
N PRO A 121 2.12 8.63 -10.33
CA PRO A 121 2.21 8.62 -11.78
C PRO A 121 2.72 7.27 -12.30
N ILE A 122 2.18 6.80 -13.41
CA ILE A 122 2.58 5.55 -14.07
C ILE A 122 2.89 5.76 -15.55
N THR A 123 3.69 4.86 -16.10
CA THR A 123 3.84 4.64 -17.54
C THR A 123 3.31 3.26 -17.89
N SER A 124 2.78 3.12 -19.11
CA SER A 124 2.30 1.85 -19.64
C SER A 124 3.08 1.46 -20.89
N ALA A 125 3.51 0.21 -20.97
CA ALA A 125 4.14 -0.37 -22.15
C ALA A 125 3.54 -1.73 -22.50
N ILE A 126 3.71 -2.18 -23.75
CA ILE A 126 3.39 -3.55 -24.15
C ILE A 126 4.61 -4.44 -23.88
N GLY A 127 4.44 -5.40 -22.97
CA GLY A 127 5.45 -6.38 -22.64
C GLY A 127 5.59 -7.47 -23.71
N ALA A 128 6.63 -8.31 -23.58
CA ALA A 128 6.97 -9.36 -24.55
C ALA A 128 5.83 -10.36 -24.83
N ASN A 129 4.88 -10.51 -23.90
CA ASN A 129 3.76 -11.45 -24.01
C ASN A 129 2.44 -10.76 -24.38
N SER A 130 2.49 -9.57 -25.00
CA SER A 130 1.29 -8.73 -25.28
C SER A 130 0.49 -8.35 -24.03
N THR A 131 1.14 -8.36 -22.86
CA THR A 131 0.56 -7.89 -21.60
C THR A 131 0.86 -6.41 -21.42
N ILE A 132 -0.11 -5.65 -20.90
CA ILE A 132 0.15 -4.28 -20.46
C ILE A 132 1.02 -4.34 -19.20
N VAL A 133 2.16 -3.68 -19.24
CA VAL A 133 3.05 -3.49 -18.10
C VAL A 133 2.88 -2.07 -17.61
N LEU A 134 2.50 -1.91 -16.34
CA LEU A 134 2.44 -0.62 -15.67
C LEU A 134 3.69 -0.46 -14.82
N SER A 135 4.33 0.69 -14.91
CA SER A 135 5.51 1.02 -14.10
C SER A 135 5.29 2.36 -13.43
N VAL A 136 5.46 2.40 -12.11
CA VAL A 136 5.42 3.64 -11.34
C VAL A 136 6.59 4.52 -11.77
N VAL A 137 6.33 5.80 -11.98
CA VAL A 137 7.33 6.81 -12.31
C VAL A 137 7.89 7.37 -11.02
N ASP A 138 9.21 7.47 -10.95
CA ASP A 138 9.87 8.15 -9.83
C ASP A 138 9.55 9.66 -9.88
N TYR A 139 9.13 10.19 -8.74
CA TYR A 139 8.65 11.57 -8.61
C TYR A 139 9.26 12.31 -7.41
N LEU A 140 10.19 11.67 -6.68
CA LEU A 140 10.96 12.24 -5.59
C LEU A 140 12.38 12.61 -6.01
#